data_AF-A0A7Y3DQL7-F1
#
_entry.id   AF-A0A7Y3DQL7-F1
#
_cell.length_a   1.000
_cell.length_b   1.000
_cell.length_c   1.000
_cell.angle_alpha   90.00
_cell.angle_beta   90.00
_cell.angle_gamma   90.00
#
_symmetry.space_group_name_H-M   'P 1'
#
loop_
_entity.id
_entity.type
_entity.pdbx_description
1 polymer ?
#
loop_
_entity_poly.entity_id
_entity_poly.type
_entity_poly.pdbx_seq_one_letter_code
_entity_poly.pdbx_strand_id
1 'polypeptide(L)' 'MLFNQIVLLGVLLLLSGFFSSAETALFSISKAKAIHIAKEKGLTNTLIKKMKDDPHRLLSTILIGNNLV' A
#
# COMPACT_ATOMS: atom_id res chain seq x y z
N MET A 1 14.59 12.53 27.32
CA MET A 1 13.29 11.83 27.45
C MET A 1 12.29 12.27 26.39
N LEU A 2 11.90 13.54 26.31
CA LEU A 2 10.89 14.03 25.36
C LEU A 2 11.32 13.92 23.88
N PHE A 3 12.58 14.22 23.58
CA PHE A 3 13.11 14.19 22.20
C PHE A 3 12.99 12.80 21.56
N ASN A 4 13.36 11.73 22.27
CA ASN A 4 13.24 10.36 21.78
C ASN A 4 11.78 9.98 21.51
N GLN A 5 10.83 10.46 22.31
CA GLN A 5 9.40 10.22 22.08
C GLN A 5 8.91 10.93 20.83
N ILE A 6 9.33 12.18 20.59
CA ILE A 6 8.97 12.94 19.39
C ILE A 6 9.54 12.27 18.13
N VAL A 7 10.79 11.82 18.18
CA VAL A 7 11.41 11.09 17.07
C VAL A 7 10.66 9.79 16.78
N LEU A 8 10.33 9.01 17.83
CA LEU A 8 9.56 7.77 17.68
C LEU A 8 8.18 8.06 17.09
N LEU A 9 7.46 9.05 17.61
CA LEU A 9 6.15 9.47 17.11
C LEU A 9 6.23 9.88 15.63
N GLY A 10 7.26 10.64 15.25
CA GLY A 10 7.49 11.03 13.86
C GLY A 10 7.66 9.83 12.94
N VAL A 11 8.43 8.82 13.36
CA VAL A 11 8.62 7.58 12.59
C VAL A 11 7.30 6.81 12.47
N LEU A 12 6.55 6.68 13.56
CA LEU A 12 5.26 5.97 13.54
C LEU A 12 4.24 6.69 12.64
N LEU A 13 4.17 8.02 12.69
CA LEU A 13 3.30 8.80 11.80
C LEU A 13 3.68 8.64 10.32
N LEU A 14 4.98 8.64 10.00
CA LEU A 14 5.45 8.41 8.64
C LEU A 14 5.12 7.00 8.15
N LEU A 15 5.29 5.98 8.99
CA LEU A 15 4.92 4.60 8.67
C LEU A 15 3.41 4.47 8.44
N SER A 16 2.58 5.05 9.31
CA SER A 16 1.12 5.04 9.14
C SER A 16 0.69 5.75 7.85
N GLY A 17 1.29 6.91 7.56
CA GLY A 17 1.08 7.63 6.29
C GLY A 17 1.52 6.83 5.07
N PHE A 18 2.63 6.08 5.15
CA PHE A 18 3.07 5.18 4.08
C PHE A 18 2.04 4.06 3.82
N PHE A 19 1.54 3.39 4.85
CA PHE A 19 0.51 2.36 4.69
C PHE A 19 -0.80 2.92 4.09
N SER A 20 -1.25 4.09 4.55
CA SER A 20 -2.43 4.77 3.97
C SER A 20 -2.23 5.18 2.50
N SER A 21 -1.01 5.61 2.14
CA SER A 21 -0.68 5.92 0.75
C SER A 21 -0.68 4.69 -0.16
N ALA A 22 -0.25 3.53 0.35
CA ALA A 22 -0.25 2.26 -0.38
C ALA A 22 -1.69 1.79 -0.69
N GLU A 23 -2.61 1.95 0.27
CA GLU A 23 -4.04 1.71 0.07
C GLU A 23 -4.59 2.63 -1.03
N THR A 24 -4.33 3.93 -0.93
CA THR A 24 -4.78 4.93 -1.91
C THR A 24 -4.23 4.64 -3.31
N ALA A 25 -2.93 4.30 -3.42
CA ALA A 25 -2.29 3.93 -4.68
C ALA A 25 -2.93 2.69 -5.30
N LEU A 26 -3.16 1.64 -4.49
CA LEU A 26 -3.85 0.43 -4.93
C LEU A 26 -5.25 0.77 -5.46
N PHE A 27 -6.01 1.62 -4.78
CA PHE A 27 -7.38 1.98 -5.18
C PHE A 27 -7.49 2.96 -6.35
N SER A 28 -6.55 3.90 -6.48
CA SER A 28 -6.55 4.93 -7.55
C SER A 28 -6.47 4.33 -8.97
N ILE A 29 -5.85 3.15 -9.11
CA ILE A 29 -5.81 2.42 -10.39
C ILE A 29 -7.18 1.77 -10.63
N SER A 30 -7.85 2.10 -11.72
CA SER A 30 -9.10 1.40 -12.09
C SER A 30 -8.84 -0.03 -12.58
N LYS A 31 -9.80 -0.95 -12.42
CA LYS A 31 -9.68 -2.33 -12.93
C LYS A 31 -9.34 -2.37 -14.42
N ALA A 32 -9.97 -1.52 -15.23
CA ALA A 32 -9.69 -1.42 -16.67
C ALA A 32 -8.24 -1.02 -16.95
N LYS A 33 -7.69 -0.06 -16.19
CA LYS A 33 -6.29 0.36 -16.30
C LYS A 33 -5.35 -0.76 -15.86
N ALA A 34 -5.63 -1.47 -14.77
CA ALA A 34 -4.83 -2.62 -14.33
C ALA A 34 -4.78 -3.75 -15.37
N ILE A 35 -5.89 -4.04 -16.04
CA ILE A 35 -5.94 -5.02 -17.15
C ILE A 35 -5.07 -4.56 -18.32
N HIS A 36 -5.09 -3.26 -18.64
CA HIS A 36 -4.29 -2.69 -19.72
C HIS A 36 -2.79 -2.77 -19.40
N ILE A 37 -2.39 -2.37 -18.19
CA ILE A 37 -0.98 -2.41 -17.75
C ILE A 37 -0.45 -3.85 -17.74
N ALA A 38 -1.28 -4.83 -17.35
CA ALA A 38 -0.88 -6.24 -17.38
C ALA A 38 -0.80 -6.87 -18.78
N LYS A 39 -1.26 -6.19 -19.83
CA LYS A 39 -0.96 -6.59 -21.21
C LYS A 39 0.45 -6.19 -21.63
N GLU A 40 1.07 -5.20 -20.99
CA GLU A 40 2.48 -4.88 -21.20
C GLU A 40 3.37 -5.90 -20.47
N LYS A 41 4.42 -6.38 -21.17
CA LYS A 41 5.38 -7.35 -20.61
C LYS A 41 6.13 -6.72 -19.43
N GLY A 42 5.86 -7.21 -18.22
CA GLY A 42 6.56 -6.81 -17.01
C GLY A 42 6.13 -7.63 -15.79
N LEU A 43 7.10 -8.02 -14.97
CA LEU A 43 6.85 -8.74 -13.71
C LEU A 43 6.01 -7.87 -12.75
N THR A 44 6.34 -6.58 -12.66
CA THR A 44 5.61 -5.58 -11.87
C THR A 44 4.16 -5.42 -12.34
N ASN A 45 3.94 -5.40 -13.65
CA ASN A 45 2.61 -5.23 -14.23
C ASN A 45 1.68 -6.42 -13.91
N THR A 46 2.24 -7.63 -13.95
CA THR A 46 1.53 -8.85 -13.57
C THR A 46 1.18 -8.85 -12.09
N LEU A 47 2.11 -8.37 -11.24
CA LEU A 47 1.91 -8.16 -9.81
C LEU A 47 0.77 -7.18 -9.56
N ILE A 48 0.79 -5.99 -10.17
CA ILE A 48 -0.27 -4.97 -10.01
C ILE A 48 -1.65 -5.55 -10.38
N LYS A 49 -1.75 -6.33 -11.46
CA LYS A 49 -3.02 -7.00 -11.79
C LYS A 49 -3.43 -8.02 -10.72
N LYS A 50 -2.52 -8.89 -10.27
CA LYS A 50 -2.82 -9.87 -9.22
C LYS A 50 -3.27 -9.19 -7.93
N MET A 51 -2.62 -8.08 -7.59
CA MET A 51 -2.95 -7.23 -6.45
C MET A 51 -4.33 -6.57 -6.58
N LYS A 52 -4.74 -6.21 -7.81
CA LYS A 52 -6.05 -5.61 -8.07
C LYS A 52 -7.18 -6.63 -8.24
N ASP A 53 -6.85 -7.88 -8.59
CA ASP A 53 -7.78 -9.00 -8.71
C ASP A 53 -8.27 -9.46 -7.34
N ASP A 54 -7.34 -9.56 -6.38
CA ASP A 54 -7.61 -9.82 -4.96
C ASP A 54 -7.08 -8.66 -4.09
N PRO A 55 -7.78 -7.51 -4.07
CA PRO A 55 -7.41 -6.40 -3.22
C PRO A 55 -7.62 -6.74 -1.75
N HIS A 56 -8.48 -7.71 -1.41
CA HIS A 56 -8.84 -8.02 -0.03
C HIS A 56 -7.63 -8.50 0.77
N ARG A 57 -6.83 -9.43 0.24
CA ARG A 57 -5.59 -9.88 0.93
C ARG A 57 -4.60 -8.76 1.18
N LEU A 58 -4.49 -7.82 0.24
CA LEU A 58 -3.58 -6.68 0.38
C LEU A 58 -4.09 -5.66 1.37
N LEU A 59 -5.39 -5.37 1.33
CA LEU A 59 -6.03 -4.47 2.28
C LEU A 59 -5.91 -5.01 3.70
N SER A 60 -6.15 -6.29 3.92
CA SER A 60 -5.92 -6.93 5.21
C SER A 60 -4.46 -6.77 5.64
N THR A 61 -3.50 -6.96 4.73
CA THR A 61 -2.06 -6.83 5.05
C THR A 61 -1.69 -5.37 5.39
N ILE A 62 -2.17 -4.40 4.60
CA ILE A 62 -1.94 -2.97 4.82
C ILE A 62 -2.59 -2.52 6.13
N LEU A 63 -3.82 -2.97 6.41
CA LEU A 63 -4.56 -2.62 7.61
C LEU A 63 -3.92 -3.20 8.87
N ILE A 64 -3.46 -4.46 8.82
CA ILE A 64 -2.69 -5.07 9.91
C ILE A 64 -1.38 -4.31 10.12
N GLY A 65 -0.66 -3.97 9.04
CA GLY A 65 0.57 -3.19 9.10
C GLY A 65 0.36 -1.82 9.73
N ASN A 66 -0.70 -1.11 9.34
CA ASN A 66 -1.05 0.20 9.90
C ASN A 66 -1.48 0.13 11.37
N ASN A 67 -2.20 -0.92 11.79
CA ASN A 67 -2.61 -1.08 13.20
C ASN A 67 -1.46 -1.49 14.13
N LEU A 68 -0.36 -2.01 13.58
CA LEU A 68 0.84 -2.37 14.35
C LEU A 68 1.72 -1.16 14.69
N VAL A 69 1.60 -0.09 13.91
CA VAL A 69 2.33 1.18 14.03
C VAL A 69 1.60 2.10 15.00
#